data_AF-A0A1N7PRN8-F1
#
_entry.id   AF-A0A1N7PRN8-F1
#
_cell.length_a   1.000
_cell.length_b   1.000
_cell.length_c   1.000
_cell.angle_alpha   90.00
_cell.angle_beta   90.00
_cell.angle_gamma   90.00
#
_symmetry.space_group_name_H-M   'P 1'
#
loop_
_entity.id
_entity.type
_entity.pdbx_description
1 polymer ?
#
loop_
_entity_poly.entity_id
_entity_poly.type
_entity_poly.pdbx_seq_one_letter_code
_entity_poly.pdbx_strand_id
1 'polypeptide(L)'
;MPGISEAFRLVRISVMLAVAAMLSGCASLTTLYFHPQEVWLQTPDRFDIDYEDVWLTADDGTELHAWLLKPEPTIEQAKVILYLHGNAENISTHSRSVFWLVEKGYTVLALDYRGFGASQGRPILPDVLMDAKAGASWLRDAYQDHSLVVLGQSMGAALAVNFVADYGRDYDVSQLILEAPFAGFRSVAREMLQRTVVGTIVSPLVYLIPSDWDPKDRAPNIHIPVMQLHSRMDEVVPVSEGQALYDALPESMRCYVASQGPHIASFRYNKFREQVADFLVRGVCPPVVADTSKQNP
;
A
#
# COMPACT_ATOMS: atom_id res chain seq x y z
N MET A 1 -10.39 13.31 -58.89
CA MET A 1 -9.37 12.58 -58.11
C MET A 1 -9.95 12.25 -56.73
N PRO A 2 -10.55 11.06 -56.55
CA PRO A 2 -11.34 10.72 -55.35
C PRO A 2 -10.52 10.32 -54.10
N GLY A 3 -9.23 10.00 -54.25
CA GLY A 3 -8.43 9.42 -53.14
C GLY A 3 -7.91 10.41 -52.09
N ILE A 4 -7.81 11.71 -52.41
CA ILE A 4 -7.22 12.70 -51.50
C ILE A 4 -8.19 13.06 -50.36
N SER A 5 -9.50 13.09 -50.61
CA SER A 5 -10.49 13.43 -49.59
C SER A 5 -10.71 12.32 -48.55
N GLU A 6 -10.59 11.04 -48.94
CA GLU A 6 -10.69 9.93 -48.00
C GLU A 6 -9.47 9.85 -47.10
N ALA A 7 -8.26 10.05 -47.64
CA ALA A 7 -7.04 10.09 -46.84
C ALA A 7 -7.09 11.19 -45.78
N PHE A 8 -7.56 12.40 -46.13
CA PHE A 8 -7.73 13.49 -45.17
C PHE A 8 -8.81 13.21 -44.12
N ARG A 9 -9.87 12.48 -44.49
CA ARG A 9 -10.94 12.09 -43.56
C ARG A 9 -10.46 11.04 -42.56
N LEU A 10 -9.69 10.05 -43.02
CA LEU A 10 -9.07 9.03 -42.17
C LEU A 10 -8.04 9.64 -41.21
N VAL A 11 -7.19 10.55 -41.69
CA VAL A 11 -6.23 11.26 -40.82
C VAL A 11 -6.94 12.08 -39.75
N ARG A 12 -8.02 12.79 -40.10
CA ARG A 12 -8.82 13.55 -39.12
C ARG A 12 -9.50 12.65 -38.08
N ILE A 13 -10.05 11.51 -38.50
CA ILE A 13 -10.67 10.55 -37.58
C ILE A 13 -9.61 9.95 -36.65
N SER A 14 -8.45 9.56 -37.17
CA SER A 14 -7.35 9.04 -36.35
C SER A 14 -6.81 10.08 -35.36
N VAL A 15 -6.69 11.35 -35.77
CA VAL A 15 -6.30 12.44 -34.87
C VAL A 15 -7.38 12.70 -33.81
N MET A 16 -8.67 12.68 -34.17
CA MET A 16 -9.76 12.84 -33.20
C MET A 16 -9.84 11.68 -32.21
N LEU A 17 -9.62 10.44 -32.67
CA LEU A 17 -9.56 9.26 -31.80
C LEU A 17 -8.33 9.29 -30.89
N ALA A 18 -7.18 9.72 -31.39
CA ALA A 18 -5.96 9.90 -30.59
C ALA A 18 -6.15 11.00 -29.55
N VAL A 19 -6.75 12.13 -29.91
CA VAL A 19 -7.07 13.24 -28.98
C VAL A 19 -8.12 12.81 -27.95
N ALA A 20 -9.16 12.09 -28.36
CA ALA A 20 -10.15 11.54 -27.43
C ALA A 20 -9.52 10.53 -26.45
N ALA A 21 -8.67 9.63 -26.95
CA ALA A 21 -7.92 8.69 -26.12
C ALA A 21 -6.92 9.38 -25.19
N MET A 22 -6.33 10.50 -25.60
CA MET A 22 -5.47 11.34 -24.75
C MET A 22 -6.28 12.10 -23.68
N LEU A 23 -7.50 12.53 -23.99
CA LEU A 23 -8.39 13.24 -23.06
C LEU A 23 -9.03 12.32 -22.01
N SER A 24 -9.22 11.03 -22.32
CA SER A 24 -9.64 10.01 -21.35
C SER A 24 -8.50 9.19 -20.74
N GLY A 25 -7.28 9.33 -21.28
CA GLY A 25 -6.19 8.35 -21.14
C GLY A 25 -5.41 8.39 -19.83
N CYS A 26 -5.22 9.57 -19.23
CA CYS A 26 -4.39 9.68 -18.03
C CYS A 26 -5.05 9.02 -16.80
N ALA A 27 -6.36 9.21 -16.61
CA ALA A 27 -7.11 8.57 -15.53
C ALA A 27 -7.42 7.08 -15.82
N SER A 28 -7.54 6.70 -17.10
CA SER A 28 -7.86 5.31 -17.46
C SER A 28 -6.69 4.35 -17.28
N LEU A 29 -5.45 4.81 -17.47
CA LEU A 29 -4.28 3.93 -17.39
C LEU A 29 -3.91 3.57 -15.94
N THR A 30 -4.12 4.47 -14.97
CA THR A 30 -3.97 4.11 -13.55
C THR A 30 -5.05 3.14 -13.10
N THR A 31 -6.24 3.16 -13.72
CA THR A 31 -7.28 2.14 -13.43
C THR A 31 -6.79 0.73 -13.78
N LEU A 32 -5.96 0.58 -14.81
CA LEU A 32 -5.36 -0.72 -15.17
C LEU A 32 -4.31 -1.20 -14.16
N TYR A 33 -3.83 -0.29 -13.31
CA TYR A 33 -2.82 -0.58 -12.31
C TYR A 33 -3.43 -1.18 -11.05
N PHE A 34 -4.71 -0.90 -10.76
CA PHE A 34 -5.42 -1.44 -9.60
C PHE A 34 -6.28 -2.65 -9.98
N HIS A 35 -6.36 -3.64 -9.08
CA HIS A 35 -7.12 -4.87 -9.29
C HIS A 35 -8.17 -5.08 -8.19
N PRO A 36 -9.14 -4.16 -8.05
CA PRO A 36 -10.14 -4.26 -7.00
C PRO A 36 -11.07 -5.45 -7.18
N GLN A 37 -11.56 -5.96 -6.05
CA GLN A 37 -12.69 -6.88 -5.98
C GLN A 37 -13.73 -6.31 -5.01
N GLU A 38 -14.99 -6.28 -5.41
CA GLU A 38 -16.09 -5.79 -4.55
C GLU A 38 -16.54 -6.84 -3.54
N VAL A 39 -16.45 -8.13 -3.90
CA VAL A 39 -16.93 -9.24 -3.05
C VAL A 39 -15.91 -9.60 -1.98
N TRP A 40 -16.31 -9.62 -0.71
CA TRP A 40 -15.50 -10.18 0.37
C TRP A 40 -15.57 -11.72 0.37
N LEU A 41 -14.41 -12.38 0.43
CA LEU A 41 -14.32 -13.84 0.42
C LEU A 41 -14.46 -14.46 1.82
N GLN A 42 -14.19 -13.67 2.85
CA GLN A 42 -14.23 -14.05 4.26
C GLN A 42 -14.31 -12.79 5.12
N THR A 43 -14.65 -12.95 6.39
CA THR A 43 -14.76 -11.86 7.37
C THR A 43 -13.97 -12.21 8.63
N PRO A 44 -13.55 -11.23 9.45
CA PRO A 44 -12.70 -11.48 10.62
C PRO A 44 -13.30 -12.48 11.64
N ASP A 45 -14.63 -12.54 11.79
CA ASP A 45 -15.32 -13.47 12.69
C ASP A 45 -15.02 -14.96 12.39
N ARG A 46 -14.67 -15.31 11.14
CA ARG A 46 -14.24 -16.68 10.79
C ARG A 46 -12.92 -17.10 11.43
N PHE A 47 -12.21 -16.14 12.01
CA PHE A 47 -10.91 -16.32 12.66
C PHE A 47 -10.95 -15.92 14.13
N ASP A 48 -12.15 -15.84 14.72
CA ASP A 48 -12.36 -15.42 16.11
C ASP A 48 -11.80 -14.00 16.40
N ILE A 49 -11.84 -13.12 15.40
CA ILE A 49 -11.47 -11.71 15.52
C ILE A 49 -12.73 -10.85 15.53
N ASP A 50 -12.93 -10.12 16.62
CA ASP A 50 -14.01 -9.14 16.73
C ASP A 50 -13.73 -7.93 15.83
N TYR A 51 -14.76 -7.48 15.11
CA TYR A 51 -14.66 -6.34 14.21
C TYR A 51 -15.96 -5.57 14.09
N GLU A 52 -15.84 -4.32 13.64
CA GLU A 52 -16.96 -3.46 13.28
C GLU A 52 -16.78 -2.91 11.86
N ASP A 53 -17.87 -2.83 11.11
CA ASP A 53 -17.90 -2.07 9.86
C ASP A 53 -17.85 -0.57 10.17
N VAL A 54 -16.91 0.12 9.53
CA VAL A 54 -16.71 1.55 9.65
C VAL A 54 -16.86 2.19 8.29
N TRP A 55 -17.61 3.29 8.25
CA TRP A 55 -17.77 4.13 7.08
C TRP A 55 -17.07 5.47 7.32
N LEU A 56 -16.30 5.90 6.33
CA LEU A 56 -15.51 7.12 6.38
C LEU A 56 -15.61 7.85 5.04
N THR A 57 -15.35 9.15 5.06
CA THR A 57 -15.52 10.02 3.88
C THR A 57 -14.18 10.65 3.53
N ALA A 58 -13.72 10.45 2.29
CA ALA A 58 -12.55 11.13 1.76
C ALA A 58 -12.82 12.63 1.55
N ASP A 59 -11.77 13.43 1.38
CA ASP A 59 -11.87 14.90 1.22
C ASP A 59 -12.76 15.32 0.04
N ASP A 60 -12.88 14.47 -0.98
CA ASP A 60 -13.71 14.69 -2.17
C ASP A 60 -15.18 14.21 -2.02
N GLY A 61 -15.55 13.72 -0.83
CA GLY A 61 -16.87 13.19 -0.53
C GLY A 61 -17.06 11.71 -0.88
N THR A 62 -16.02 11.02 -1.36
CA THR A 62 -16.11 9.57 -1.63
C THR A 62 -16.31 8.81 -0.33
N GLU A 63 -17.36 7.98 -0.28
CA GLU A 63 -17.62 7.09 0.84
C GLU A 63 -16.77 5.83 0.74
N LEU A 64 -16.05 5.53 1.82
CA LEU A 64 -15.12 4.43 1.94
C LEU A 64 -15.55 3.54 3.11
N HIS A 65 -15.19 2.27 3.01
CA HIS A 65 -15.46 1.25 3.99
C HIS A 65 -14.16 0.70 4.59
N ALA A 66 -14.21 0.36 5.87
CA ALA A 66 -13.12 -0.27 6.59
C ALA A 66 -13.67 -1.27 7.61
N TRP A 67 -12.81 -2.20 8.02
CA TRP A 67 -13.03 -2.97 9.24
C TRP A 67 -12.20 -2.41 10.38
N LEU A 68 -12.85 -2.11 11.49
CA LEU A 68 -12.19 -1.83 12.76
C LEU A 68 -12.06 -3.14 13.54
N LEU A 69 -10.86 -3.70 13.55
CA LEU A 69 -10.54 -4.91 14.27
C LEU A 69 -10.23 -4.56 15.73
N LYS A 70 -10.99 -5.15 16.65
CA LYS A 70 -10.93 -4.81 18.08
C LYS A 70 -10.27 -5.93 18.89
N PRO A 71 -9.22 -5.63 19.66
CA PRO A 71 -8.59 -6.60 20.53
C PRO A 71 -9.31 -6.77 21.87
N GLU A 72 -9.39 -8.01 22.35
CA GLU A 72 -9.87 -8.35 23.69
C GLU A 72 -8.82 -9.21 24.43
N PRO A 73 -8.06 -8.67 25.42
CA PRO A 73 -8.05 -7.30 25.91
C PRO A 73 -7.22 -6.33 25.04
N THR A 74 -7.55 -5.04 25.07
CA THR A 74 -6.74 -3.98 24.47
C THR A 74 -5.51 -3.67 25.32
N ILE A 75 -4.33 -3.47 24.70
CA ILE A 75 -3.13 -3.03 25.43
C ILE A 75 -3.19 -1.52 25.75
N GLU A 76 -2.59 -1.14 26.89
CA GLU A 76 -2.50 0.27 27.32
C GLU A 76 -1.52 1.13 26.50
N GLN A 77 -0.89 0.59 25.45
CA GLN A 77 0.24 1.24 24.75
C GLN A 77 -0.14 2.45 23.85
N ALA A 78 -1.37 2.96 23.94
CA ALA A 78 -1.84 4.17 23.26
C ALA A 78 -1.45 4.23 21.77
N LYS A 79 -1.57 3.10 21.05
CA LYS A 79 -1.28 2.99 19.62
C LYS A 79 -2.42 2.34 18.88
N VAL A 80 -2.80 2.96 17.77
CA VAL A 80 -3.76 2.41 16.80
C VAL A 80 -3.09 2.29 15.44
N ILE A 81 -3.49 1.29 14.66
CA ILE A 81 -2.84 0.96 13.41
C ILE A 81 -3.79 1.21 12.25
N LEU A 82 -3.39 2.08 11.32
CA LEU A 82 -4.00 2.16 10.00
C LEU A 82 -3.32 1.14 9.09
N TYR A 83 -4.08 0.15 8.64
CA TYR A 83 -3.60 -0.89 7.75
C TYR A 83 -4.07 -0.65 6.31
N LEU A 84 -3.09 -0.62 5.41
CA LEU A 84 -3.25 -0.37 3.98
C LEU A 84 -2.80 -1.65 3.23
N HIS A 85 -3.77 -2.39 2.68
CA HIS A 85 -3.56 -3.67 1.99
C HIS A 85 -2.92 -3.55 0.59
N GLY A 86 -2.58 -4.71 -0.01
CA GLY A 86 -1.97 -4.80 -1.35
C GLY A 86 -2.93 -4.53 -2.52
N ASN A 87 -2.42 -4.60 -3.75
CA ASN A 87 -3.13 -4.09 -4.94
C ASN A 87 -4.35 -4.91 -5.42
N ALA A 88 -4.34 -6.22 -5.21
CA ALA A 88 -5.36 -7.11 -5.75
C ALA A 88 -6.36 -7.51 -4.67
N GLU A 89 -7.62 -7.74 -5.07
CA GLU A 89 -8.72 -8.19 -4.19
C GLU A 89 -9.24 -7.08 -3.27
N ASN A 90 -9.22 -7.25 -1.94
CA ASN A 90 -9.72 -6.29 -0.93
C ASN A 90 -9.32 -6.74 0.50
N ILE A 91 -9.70 -5.99 1.53
CA ILE A 91 -9.38 -6.30 2.95
C ILE A 91 -9.75 -7.73 3.37
N SER A 92 -10.74 -8.38 2.76
CA SER A 92 -11.14 -9.75 3.14
C SER A 92 -10.04 -10.77 2.94
N THR A 93 -9.18 -10.60 1.93
CA THR A 93 -8.13 -11.57 1.63
C THR A 93 -6.81 -11.19 2.29
N HIS A 94 -6.61 -9.90 2.56
CA HIS A 94 -5.38 -9.35 3.11
C HIS A 94 -5.34 -9.27 4.64
N SER A 95 -6.47 -9.01 5.31
CA SER A 95 -6.51 -8.72 6.75
C SER A 95 -5.98 -9.85 7.63
N ARG A 96 -6.04 -11.11 7.16
CA ARG A 96 -5.45 -12.25 7.88
C ARG A 96 -3.96 -12.06 8.16
N SER A 97 -3.25 -11.32 7.32
CA SER A 97 -1.82 -11.01 7.51
C SER A 97 -1.54 -10.15 8.75
N VAL A 98 -2.56 -9.45 9.28
CA VAL A 98 -2.43 -8.51 10.40
C VAL A 98 -3.24 -8.90 11.64
N PHE A 99 -4.01 -9.99 11.63
CA PHE A 99 -4.78 -10.44 12.82
C PHE A 99 -3.90 -10.70 14.06
N TRP A 100 -2.64 -11.07 13.87
CA TRP A 100 -1.69 -11.21 14.97
C TRP A 100 -1.44 -9.90 15.74
N LEU A 101 -1.67 -8.73 15.13
CA LEU A 101 -1.61 -7.44 15.83
C LEU A 101 -2.77 -7.31 16.81
N VAL A 102 -3.97 -7.77 16.42
CA VAL A 102 -5.15 -7.81 17.28
C VAL A 102 -4.93 -8.79 18.44
N GLU A 103 -4.35 -9.96 18.17
CA GLU A 103 -3.94 -10.93 19.21
C GLU A 103 -2.90 -10.35 20.19
N LYS A 104 -2.05 -9.42 19.74
CA LYS A 104 -1.10 -8.66 20.58
C LYS A 104 -1.75 -7.46 21.27
N GLY A 105 -3.04 -7.24 21.05
CA GLY A 105 -3.88 -6.25 21.70
C GLY A 105 -3.93 -4.88 21.04
N TYR A 106 -3.48 -4.75 19.78
CA TYR A 106 -3.58 -3.51 19.01
C TYR A 106 -4.94 -3.39 18.30
N THR A 107 -5.50 -2.18 18.31
CA THR A 107 -6.63 -1.83 17.43
C THR A 107 -6.11 -1.57 16.02
N VAL A 108 -6.77 -2.16 15.01
CA VAL A 108 -6.39 -2.02 13.60
C VAL A 108 -7.58 -1.56 12.78
N LEU A 109 -7.45 -0.45 12.07
CA LEU A 109 -8.39 -0.06 11.01
C LEU A 109 -7.85 -0.58 9.67
N ALA A 110 -8.48 -1.62 9.14
CA ALA A 110 -8.19 -2.19 7.83
C ALA A 110 -9.06 -1.50 6.77
N LEU A 111 -8.46 -0.65 5.95
CA LEU A 111 -9.16 0.20 4.99
C LEU A 111 -9.23 -0.45 3.60
N ASP A 112 -10.44 -0.55 3.03
CA ASP A 112 -10.62 -0.74 1.58
C ASP A 112 -10.56 0.64 0.90
N TYR A 113 -9.63 0.83 -0.04
CA TYR A 113 -9.55 2.08 -0.81
C TYR A 113 -10.73 2.24 -1.77
N ARG A 114 -10.91 3.41 -2.38
CA ARG A 114 -11.96 3.67 -3.36
C ARG A 114 -12.00 2.58 -4.45
N GLY A 115 -13.19 2.02 -4.67
CA GLY A 115 -13.46 0.94 -5.61
C GLY A 115 -13.05 -0.47 -5.14
N PHE A 116 -12.47 -0.64 -3.95
CA PHE A 116 -12.22 -1.95 -3.34
C PHE A 116 -13.35 -2.31 -2.36
N GLY A 117 -13.71 -3.60 -2.29
CA GLY A 117 -14.74 -4.10 -1.37
C GLY A 117 -16.04 -3.29 -1.44
N ALA A 118 -16.44 -2.72 -0.30
CA ALA A 118 -17.65 -1.89 -0.21
C ALA A 118 -17.40 -0.39 -0.42
N SER A 119 -16.15 0.04 -0.65
CA SER A 119 -15.80 1.45 -0.89
C SER A 119 -16.26 1.91 -2.28
N GLN A 120 -16.84 3.11 -2.33
CA GLN A 120 -17.29 3.71 -3.59
C GLN A 120 -16.11 4.23 -4.43
N GLY A 121 -16.40 4.73 -5.64
CA GLY A 121 -15.42 5.43 -6.48
C GLY A 121 -14.57 4.50 -7.35
N ARG A 122 -13.41 5.00 -7.80
CA ARG A 122 -12.48 4.27 -8.67
C ARG A 122 -11.03 4.48 -8.21
N PRO A 123 -10.21 3.42 -8.13
CA PRO A 123 -8.84 3.54 -7.68
C PRO A 123 -7.97 4.10 -8.80
N ILE A 124 -7.79 5.42 -8.78
CA ILE A 124 -6.94 6.14 -9.73
C ILE A 124 -6.01 7.08 -8.96
N LEU A 125 -4.83 7.36 -9.53
CA LEU A 125 -3.94 8.39 -8.99
C LEU A 125 -4.32 9.76 -9.59
N PRO A 126 -4.27 10.85 -8.81
CA PRO A 126 -3.89 10.88 -7.39
C PRO A 126 -5.00 10.49 -6.40
N ASP A 127 -6.23 10.36 -6.86
CA ASP A 127 -7.42 10.34 -6.00
C ASP A 127 -7.37 9.34 -4.84
N VAL A 128 -6.88 8.12 -5.08
CA VAL A 128 -6.73 7.06 -4.07
C VAL A 128 -5.80 7.46 -2.89
N LEU A 129 -4.91 8.44 -3.08
CA LEU A 129 -4.04 8.94 -2.01
C LEU A 129 -4.83 9.62 -0.88
N MET A 130 -6.01 10.17 -1.18
CA MET A 130 -6.89 10.78 -0.18
C MET A 130 -7.46 9.75 0.81
N ASP A 131 -7.53 8.48 0.41
CA ASP A 131 -8.21 7.44 1.19
C ASP A 131 -7.44 7.10 2.46
N ALA A 132 -6.10 7.06 2.39
CA ALA A 132 -5.24 6.87 3.56
C ALA A 132 -5.42 8.01 4.58
N LYS A 133 -5.56 9.26 4.10
CA LYS A 133 -5.85 10.41 4.97
C LYS A 133 -7.22 10.29 5.63
N ALA A 134 -8.23 9.80 4.91
CA ALA A 134 -9.57 9.58 5.45
C ALA A 134 -9.55 8.57 6.61
N GLY A 135 -8.85 7.44 6.43
CA GLY A 135 -8.67 6.43 7.49
C GLY A 135 -7.92 6.98 8.71
N ALA A 136 -6.85 7.76 8.49
CA ALA A 136 -6.12 8.40 9.58
C ALA A 136 -6.96 9.45 10.33
N SER A 137 -7.78 10.21 9.62
CA SER A 137 -8.69 11.20 10.22
C SER A 137 -9.72 10.52 11.10
N TRP A 138 -10.32 9.44 10.61
CA TRP A 138 -11.28 8.66 11.38
C TRP A 138 -10.65 8.10 12.68
N LEU A 139 -9.45 7.52 12.59
CA LEU A 139 -8.74 7.00 13.76
C LEU A 139 -8.40 8.10 14.77
N ARG A 140 -7.97 9.26 14.31
CA ARG A 140 -7.66 10.40 15.17
C ARG A 140 -8.89 10.87 15.95
N ASP A 141 -10.06 10.91 15.30
CA ASP A 141 -11.30 11.33 15.94
C ASP A 141 -11.79 10.30 16.97
N ALA A 142 -11.67 9.01 16.66
CA ALA A 142 -12.10 7.92 17.53
C ALA A 142 -11.12 7.61 18.69
N TYR A 143 -9.83 7.85 18.49
CA TYR A 143 -8.74 7.48 19.41
C TYR A 143 -7.79 8.65 19.67
N GLN A 144 -8.33 9.77 20.15
CA GLN A 144 -7.62 11.06 20.30
C GLN A 144 -6.33 10.99 21.15
N ASP A 145 -6.28 10.09 22.13
CA ASP A 145 -5.13 9.92 23.02
C ASP A 145 -4.14 8.85 22.53
N HIS A 146 -4.33 8.30 21.32
CA HIS A 146 -3.47 7.28 20.74
C HIS A 146 -2.63 7.86 19.60
N SER A 147 -1.36 7.49 19.57
CA SER A 147 -0.50 7.75 18.42
C SER A 147 -0.82 6.79 17.28
N LEU A 148 -0.66 7.27 16.05
CA LEU A 148 -0.97 6.49 14.85
C LEU A 148 0.26 5.71 14.39
N VAL A 149 0.05 4.45 14.02
CA VAL A 149 1.02 3.66 13.23
C VAL A 149 0.40 3.37 11.89
N VAL A 150 1.17 3.54 10.81
CA VAL A 150 0.71 3.15 9.46
C VAL A 150 1.45 1.90 9.03
N LEU A 151 0.71 0.87 8.65
CA LEU A 151 1.25 -0.36 8.07
C LEU A 151 0.75 -0.49 6.63
N GLY A 152 1.67 -0.50 5.67
CA GLY A 152 1.36 -0.65 4.26
C GLY A 152 2.00 -1.90 3.65
N GLN A 153 1.25 -2.61 2.82
CA GLN A 153 1.74 -3.77 2.06
C GLN A 153 1.72 -3.49 0.56
N SER A 154 2.84 -3.67 -0.13
CA SER A 154 2.94 -3.51 -1.60
C SER A 154 2.37 -2.17 -2.07
N MET A 155 1.21 -2.15 -2.75
CA MET A 155 0.48 -0.92 -3.07
C MET A 155 0.20 -0.03 -1.85
N GLY A 156 -0.32 -0.63 -0.77
CA GLY A 156 -0.58 0.09 0.47
C GLY A 156 0.69 0.68 1.09
N ALA A 157 1.87 0.10 0.82
CA ALA A 157 3.14 0.69 1.24
C ALA A 157 3.44 2.00 0.48
N ALA A 158 3.13 2.07 -0.81
CA ALA A 158 3.25 3.29 -1.59
C ALA A 158 2.27 4.38 -1.14
N LEU A 159 1.02 4.01 -0.84
CA LEU A 159 0.02 4.92 -0.28
C LEU A 159 0.42 5.40 1.11
N ALA A 160 0.94 4.51 1.96
CA ALA A 160 1.43 4.83 3.30
C ALA A 160 2.58 5.85 3.24
N VAL A 161 3.57 5.63 2.36
CA VAL A 161 4.70 6.56 2.20
C VAL A 161 4.23 7.95 1.77
N ASN A 162 3.31 8.04 0.80
CA ASN A 162 2.74 9.33 0.39
C ASN A 162 2.00 10.01 1.54
N PHE A 163 1.12 9.29 2.23
CA PHE A 163 0.36 9.83 3.37
C PHE A 163 1.28 10.34 4.49
N VAL A 164 2.26 9.53 4.92
CA VAL A 164 3.17 9.90 6.02
C VAL A 164 4.08 11.06 5.63
N ALA A 165 4.56 11.10 4.39
CA ALA A 165 5.40 12.19 3.90
C ALA A 165 4.66 13.55 3.94
N ASP A 166 3.37 13.56 3.61
CA ASP A 166 2.57 14.78 3.52
C ASP A 166 1.90 15.17 4.84
N TYR A 167 1.45 14.18 5.61
CA TYR A 167 0.55 14.40 6.74
C TYR A 167 1.04 13.76 8.05
N GLY A 168 2.16 13.05 8.06
CA GLY A 168 2.60 12.28 9.23
C GLY A 168 2.71 13.09 10.52
N ARG A 169 3.13 14.35 10.42
CA ARG A 169 3.18 15.29 11.56
C ARG A 169 1.80 15.75 12.02
N ASP A 170 0.87 15.94 11.09
CA ASP A 170 -0.45 16.47 11.41
C ASP A 170 -1.30 15.42 12.15
N TYR A 171 -1.09 14.13 11.89
CA TYR A 171 -1.86 13.01 12.47
C TYR A 171 -1.11 12.23 13.56
N ASP A 172 -0.04 12.81 14.13
CA ASP A 172 0.78 12.16 15.17
C ASP A 172 1.19 10.71 14.80
N VAL A 173 1.63 10.53 13.54
CA VAL A 173 2.12 9.23 13.10
C VAL A 173 3.44 8.97 13.82
N SER A 174 3.46 7.97 14.69
CA SER A 174 4.64 7.62 15.47
C SER A 174 5.60 6.73 14.70
N GLN A 175 5.08 5.85 13.83
CA GLN A 175 5.87 4.81 13.15
C GLN A 175 5.24 4.41 11.81
N LEU A 176 6.09 4.00 10.87
CA LEU A 176 5.70 3.46 9.56
C LEU A 176 6.27 2.06 9.37
N ILE A 177 5.43 1.10 8.97
CA ILE A 177 5.83 -0.27 8.66
C ILE A 177 5.48 -0.55 7.20
N LEU A 178 6.46 -0.98 6.42
CA LEU A 178 6.33 -1.26 5.00
C LEU A 178 6.69 -2.71 4.73
N GLU A 179 5.78 -3.48 4.16
CA GLU A 179 6.05 -4.85 3.71
C GLU A 179 6.01 -4.94 2.18
N ALA A 180 7.06 -5.52 1.60
CA ALA A 180 7.26 -5.67 0.16
C ALA A 180 7.01 -4.37 -0.63
N PRO A 181 7.61 -3.22 -0.23
CA PRO A 181 7.37 -1.96 -0.91
C PRO A 181 8.11 -1.88 -2.25
N PHE A 182 7.72 -0.90 -3.06
CA PHE A 182 8.42 -0.53 -4.29
C PHE A 182 8.81 0.96 -4.29
N ALA A 183 9.77 1.33 -5.14
CA ALA A 183 10.32 2.69 -5.17
C ALA A 183 9.50 3.65 -6.04
N GLY A 184 8.87 3.17 -7.11
CA GLY A 184 8.06 3.98 -8.01
C GLY A 184 6.98 3.19 -8.74
N PHE A 185 5.87 3.85 -9.06
CA PHE A 185 4.76 3.27 -9.81
C PHE A 185 5.21 2.90 -11.23
N ARG A 186 6.00 3.77 -11.86
CA ARG A 186 6.56 3.51 -13.19
C ARG A 186 7.54 2.34 -13.21
N SER A 187 8.42 2.25 -12.20
CA SER A 187 9.48 1.23 -12.16
C SER A 187 8.88 -0.15 -11.96
N VAL A 188 7.99 -0.32 -10.97
CA VAL A 188 7.35 -1.62 -10.73
C VAL A 188 6.43 -2.03 -11.89
N ALA A 189 5.69 -1.10 -12.51
CA ALA A 189 4.90 -1.40 -13.71
C ALA A 189 5.78 -1.91 -14.86
N ARG A 190 6.98 -1.32 -15.04
CA ARG A 190 7.94 -1.76 -16.04
C ARG A 190 8.45 -3.17 -15.74
N GLU A 191 8.84 -3.43 -14.49
CA GLU A 191 9.28 -4.75 -14.03
C GLU A 191 8.21 -5.83 -14.29
N MET A 192 6.94 -5.50 -14.07
CA MET A 192 5.83 -6.42 -14.34
C MET A 192 5.64 -6.67 -15.85
N LEU A 193 5.62 -5.61 -16.66
CA LEU A 193 5.42 -5.73 -18.11
C LEU A 193 6.57 -6.50 -18.78
N GLN A 194 7.82 -6.28 -18.36
CA GLN A 194 8.98 -6.89 -19.00
C GLN A 194 9.11 -8.41 -18.79
N ARG A 195 8.23 -9.02 -17.99
CA ARG A 195 8.15 -10.48 -17.79
C ARG A 195 7.65 -11.25 -19.00
N THR A 196 6.98 -10.57 -19.93
CA THR A 196 6.43 -11.19 -21.14
C THR A 196 6.95 -10.48 -22.38
N VAL A 197 7.08 -11.20 -23.50
CA VAL A 197 7.54 -10.61 -24.77
C VAL A 197 6.63 -9.45 -25.20
N VAL A 198 5.31 -9.64 -25.10
CA VAL A 198 4.32 -8.62 -25.43
C VAL A 198 4.43 -7.44 -24.47
N GLY A 199 4.53 -7.70 -23.18
CA GLY A 199 4.69 -6.68 -22.16
C GLY A 199 5.97 -5.84 -22.34
N THR A 200 7.09 -6.45 -22.73
CA THR A 200 8.32 -5.73 -23.07
C THR A 200 8.11 -4.74 -24.22
N ILE A 201 7.38 -5.14 -25.27
CA ILE A 201 7.06 -4.27 -26.41
C ILE A 201 6.22 -3.07 -25.98
N VAL A 202 5.26 -3.27 -25.08
CA VAL A 202 4.40 -2.19 -24.57
C VAL A 202 4.97 -1.47 -23.34
N SER A 203 6.12 -1.89 -22.81
CA SER A 203 6.76 -1.27 -21.64
C SER A 203 7.04 0.23 -21.77
N PRO A 204 7.23 0.84 -22.96
CA PRO A 204 7.30 2.30 -23.06
C PRO A 204 6.00 3.01 -22.64
N LEU A 205 4.85 2.33 -22.60
CA LEU A 205 3.59 2.93 -22.12
C LEU A 205 3.63 3.30 -20.64
N VAL A 206 4.56 2.74 -19.85
CA VAL A 206 4.71 3.10 -18.42
C VAL A 206 5.09 4.57 -18.22
N TYR A 207 5.63 5.26 -19.23
CA TYR A 207 5.89 6.69 -19.15
C TYR A 207 4.61 7.54 -19.04
N LEU A 208 3.44 6.94 -19.33
CA LEU A 208 2.12 7.57 -19.15
C LEU A 208 1.63 7.47 -17.70
N ILE A 209 2.19 6.56 -16.88
CA ILE A 209 1.88 6.48 -15.46
C ILE A 209 2.49 7.72 -14.79
N PRO A 210 1.79 8.48 -13.95
CA PRO A 210 2.39 9.59 -13.21
C PRO A 210 3.54 9.13 -12.30
N SER A 211 4.56 9.98 -12.12
CA SER A 211 5.66 9.70 -11.17
C SER A 211 5.69 10.67 -10.00
N ASP A 212 4.79 11.65 -9.96
CA ASP A 212 4.72 12.69 -8.94
C ASP A 212 4.53 12.11 -7.52
N TRP A 213 4.05 10.87 -7.44
CA TRP A 213 3.75 10.13 -6.22
C TRP A 213 4.65 8.91 -6.02
N ASP A 214 5.73 8.76 -6.78
CA ASP A 214 6.69 7.66 -6.61
C ASP A 214 7.23 7.67 -5.17
N PRO A 215 7.06 6.57 -4.39
CA PRO A 215 7.42 6.53 -2.97
C PRO A 215 8.83 7.02 -2.64
N LYS A 216 9.82 6.69 -3.48
CA LYS A 216 11.22 7.11 -3.28
C LYS A 216 11.39 8.63 -3.30
N ASP A 217 10.56 9.36 -4.05
CA ASP A 217 10.67 10.82 -4.18
C ASP A 217 9.96 11.52 -3.01
N ARG A 218 9.09 10.80 -2.29
CA ARG A 218 8.38 11.27 -1.09
C ARG A 218 9.11 10.90 0.21
N ALA A 219 9.79 9.76 0.21
CA ALA A 219 10.51 9.19 1.34
C ALA A 219 11.43 10.17 2.10
N PRO A 220 12.16 11.12 1.45
CA PRO A 220 12.98 12.09 2.17
C PRO A 220 12.21 12.99 3.16
N ASN A 221 10.90 13.12 3.01
CA ASN A 221 10.06 13.94 3.89
C ASN A 221 9.55 13.18 5.13
N ILE A 222 9.90 11.90 5.29
CA ILE A 222 9.45 11.07 6.42
C ILE A 222 10.45 11.16 7.56
N HIS A 223 10.03 11.77 8.68
CA HIS A 223 10.88 12.07 9.84
C HIS A 223 10.55 11.23 11.07
N ILE A 224 9.98 10.04 10.86
CA ILE A 224 9.58 9.10 11.91
C ILE A 224 10.24 7.74 11.65
N PRO A 225 10.39 6.86 12.65
CA PRO A 225 10.92 5.52 12.44
C PRO A 225 10.16 4.74 11.36
N VAL A 226 10.89 4.17 10.41
CA VAL A 226 10.36 3.36 9.30
C VAL A 226 10.99 1.97 9.34
N MET A 227 10.16 0.94 9.45
CA MET A 227 10.60 -0.45 9.31
C MET A 227 10.16 -1.00 7.97
N GLN A 228 11.13 -1.44 7.16
CA GLN A 228 10.90 -2.09 5.88
C GLN A 228 11.20 -3.58 5.96
N LEU A 229 10.23 -4.41 5.59
CA LEU A 229 10.37 -5.85 5.45
C LEU A 229 10.30 -6.22 3.96
N HIS A 230 11.33 -6.89 3.44
CA HIS A 230 11.31 -7.37 2.05
C HIS A 230 12.02 -8.71 1.91
N SER A 231 11.36 -9.65 1.25
CA SER A 231 11.94 -10.95 0.96
C SER A 231 12.68 -10.95 -0.37
N ARG A 232 13.83 -11.64 -0.40
CA ARG A 232 14.52 -11.99 -1.65
C ARG A 232 13.76 -13.02 -2.49
N MET A 233 12.77 -13.70 -1.90
CA MET A 233 11.88 -14.65 -2.58
C MET A 233 10.60 -13.97 -3.11
N ASP A 234 10.54 -12.64 -3.06
CA ASP A 234 9.46 -11.87 -3.64
C ASP A 234 9.55 -11.91 -5.16
N GLU A 235 8.67 -12.70 -5.76
CA GLU A 235 8.56 -12.81 -7.21
C GLU A 235 7.66 -11.75 -7.82
N VAL A 236 7.05 -10.83 -7.07
CA VAL A 236 6.16 -9.78 -7.61
C VAL A 236 6.91 -8.45 -7.65
N VAL A 237 7.49 -8.04 -6.52
CA VAL A 237 8.27 -6.82 -6.40
C VAL A 237 9.72 -7.17 -6.11
N PRO A 238 10.65 -6.95 -7.08
CA PRO A 238 12.06 -7.23 -6.87
C PRO A 238 12.62 -6.49 -5.65
N VAL A 239 13.51 -7.14 -4.90
CA VAL A 239 14.15 -6.55 -3.70
C VAL A 239 14.91 -5.24 -4.02
N SER A 240 15.33 -5.04 -5.27
CA SER A 240 15.97 -3.80 -5.71
C SER A 240 15.04 -2.59 -5.63
N GLU A 241 13.73 -2.77 -5.85
CA GLU A 241 12.74 -1.70 -5.69
C GLU A 241 12.62 -1.30 -4.21
N GLY A 242 12.54 -2.29 -3.32
CA GLY A 242 12.56 -2.02 -1.89
C GLY A 242 13.86 -1.36 -1.45
N GLN A 243 15.02 -1.82 -1.92
CA GLN A 243 16.31 -1.22 -1.58
C GLN A 243 16.38 0.24 -2.03
N ALA A 244 15.90 0.56 -3.25
CA ALA A 244 15.87 1.93 -3.74
C ALA A 244 14.97 2.85 -2.89
N LEU A 245 13.84 2.35 -2.37
CA LEU A 245 13.03 3.11 -1.41
C LEU A 245 13.74 3.28 -0.07
N TYR A 246 14.35 2.21 0.46
CA TYR A 246 15.10 2.26 1.72
C TYR A 246 16.27 3.24 1.66
N ASP A 247 16.93 3.32 0.52
CA ASP A 247 18.04 4.25 0.28
C ASP A 247 17.60 5.71 0.22
N ALA A 248 16.33 5.96 -0.13
CA ALA A 248 15.75 7.30 -0.16
C ALA A 248 15.20 7.78 1.21
N LEU A 249 14.99 6.88 2.17
CA LEU A 249 14.57 7.23 3.53
C LEU A 249 15.72 7.88 4.32
N PRO A 250 15.44 8.83 5.23
CA PRO A 250 16.46 9.40 6.11
C PRO A 250 17.19 8.32 6.92
N GLU A 251 18.52 8.37 6.93
CA GLU A 251 19.38 7.31 7.47
C GLU A 251 19.10 7.00 8.95
N SER A 252 18.79 8.03 9.74
CA SER A 252 18.50 7.88 11.17
C SER A 252 17.13 7.27 11.47
N MET A 253 16.26 7.18 10.48
CA MET A 253 14.86 6.73 10.64
C MET A 253 14.61 5.34 10.08
N ARG A 254 15.45 4.87 9.15
CA ARG A 254 15.22 3.64 8.41
C ARG A 254 15.72 2.39 9.15
N CYS A 255 14.91 1.33 9.11
CA CYS A 255 15.22 0.01 9.62
C CYS A 255 14.87 -1.03 8.55
N TYR A 256 15.80 -1.92 8.23
CA TYR A 256 15.58 -2.97 7.24
C TYR A 256 15.57 -4.35 7.88
N VAL A 257 14.54 -5.13 7.55
CA VAL A 257 14.45 -6.55 7.90
C VAL A 257 14.39 -7.37 6.61
N ALA A 258 15.43 -8.17 6.39
CA ALA A 258 15.45 -9.15 5.32
C ALA A 258 14.43 -10.25 5.63
N SER A 259 13.24 -10.14 5.01
CA SER A 259 12.14 -11.04 5.30
C SER A 259 12.20 -12.33 4.48
N GLN A 260 11.25 -13.24 4.70
CA GLN A 260 11.18 -14.51 4.01
C GLN A 260 9.75 -14.78 3.55
N GLY A 261 9.63 -15.57 2.49
CA GLY A 261 8.37 -15.96 1.88
C GLY A 261 8.14 -15.27 0.53
N PRO A 262 7.07 -15.65 -0.18
CA PRO A 262 6.64 -14.94 -1.38
C PRO A 262 6.15 -13.52 -1.04
N HIS A 263 5.70 -12.78 -2.06
CA HIS A 263 5.17 -11.42 -1.92
C HIS A 263 4.12 -11.32 -0.78
N ILE A 264 4.29 -10.34 0.13
CA ILE A 264 3.39 -10.07 1.28
C ILE A 264 3.18 -11.32 2.16
N ALA A 265 4.25 -12.07 2.44
CA ALA A 265 4.19 -13.28 3.26
C ALA A 265 5.02 -13.21 4.55
N SER A 266 5.63 -12.07 4.87
CA SER A 266 6.53 -11.91 6.02
C SER A 266 5.78 -12.26 7.32
N PHE A 267 4.54 -11.80 7.48
CA PHE A 267 3.76 -12.05 8.71
C PHE A 267 3.26 -13.49 8.87
N ARG A 268 3.45 -14.37 7.87
CA ARG A 268 3.23 -15.81 8.07
C ARG A 268 4.23 -16.41 9.06
N TYR A 269 5.40 -15.79 9.21
CA TYR A 269 6.47 -16.29 10.06
C TYR A 269 6.52 -15.53 11.38
N ASN A 270 6.44 -16.27 12.49
CA ASN A 270 6.38 -15.67 13.83
C ASN A 270 7.56 -14.74 14.13
N LYS A 271 8.76 -15.07 13.65
CA LYS A 271 9.96 -14.24 13.87
C LYS A 271 9.79 -12.80 13.38
N PHE A 272 9.11 -12.58 12.23
CA PHE A 272 8.92 -11.23 11.70
C PHE A 272 7.79 -10.50 12.43
N ARG A 273 6.77 -11.22 12.90
CA ARG A 273 5.72 -10.67 13.78
C ARG A 273 6.34 -10.16 15.09
N GLU A 274 7.23 -10.93 15.72
CA GLU A 274 7.92 -10.51 16.93
C GLU A 274 8.88 -9.33 16.69
N GLN A 275 9.57 -9.28 15.54
CA GLN A 275 10.40 -8.11 15.20
C GLN A 275 9.58 -6.85 15.00
N VAL A 276 8.41 -6.94 14.36
CA VAL A 276 7.49 -5.81 14.24
C VAL A 276 6.92 -5.45 15.61
N ALA A 277 6.55 -6.41 16.44
CA ALA A 277 6.09 -6.13 17.81
C ALA A 277 7.16 -5.40 18.65
N ASP A 278 8.43 -5.78 18.54
CA ASP A 278 9.53 -5.08 19.21
C ASP A 278 9.72 -3.66 18.67
N PHE A 279 9.61 -3.48 17.35
CA PHE A 279 9.64 -2.16 16.71
C PHE A 279 8.45 -1.28 17.17
N LEU A 280 7.25 -1.85 17.27
CA LEU A 280 6.07 -1.16 17.78
C LEU A 280 6.29 -0.64 19.21
N VAL A 281 6.91 -1.43 20.08
CA VAL A 281 7.19 -1.01 21.46
C VAL A 281 8.31 0.04 21.53
N ARG A 282 9.40 -0.15 20.78
CA ARG A 282 10.64 0.63 20.98
C ARG A 282 10.79 1.84 20.06
N GLY A 283 10.18 1.80 18.88
CA GLY A 283 10.40 2.81 17.83
C GLY A 283 11.82 2.86 17.28
N VAL A 284 12.61 1.80 17.49
CA VAL A 284 13.97 1.67 16.98
C VAL A 284 14.12 0.31 16.33
N CYS A 285 15.05 0.21 15.38
CA CYS A 285 15.27 -1.04 14.65
C CYS A 285 15.58 -2.19 15.63
N PRO A 286 14.84 -3.31 15.57
CA PRO A 286 15.11 -4.44 16.44
C PRO A 286 16.51 -5.00 16.15
N PRO A 287 17.23 -5.53 17.16
CA PRO A 287 18.50 -6.18 16.94
C PRO A 287 18.34 -7.33 15.93
N VAL A 288 19.31 -7.50 15.04
CA VAL A 288 19.32 -8.60 14.08
C VAL A 288 19.30 -9.92 14.86
N VAL A 289 18.17 -10.63 14.84
CA VAL A 289 18.06 -11.94 15.47
C VAL A 289 18.91 -12.89 14.63
N ALA A 290 20.01 -13.38 15.21
CA ALA A 290 20.86 -14.37 14.56
C ALA A 290 20.02 -15.59 14.16
N ASP A 291 20.18 -16.08 12.93
CA ASP A 291 19.46 -17.23 12.41
C ASP A 291 19.84 -18.50 13.21
N THR A 292 19.00 -18.87 14.17
CA THR A 292 19.20 -20.09 14.97
C THR A 292 18.81 -21.37 14.23
N SER A 293 18.35 -21.31 12.96
CA SER A 293 18.04 -22.50 12.17
C SER A 293 19.26 -23.30 11.69
N LYS A 294 20.49 -22.90 12.08
CA LYS A 294 21.71 -23.69 11.90
C LYS A 294 22.12 -24.53 13.12
N GLN A 295 21.21 -24.77 14.07
CA GLN A 295 21.45 -25.68 15.18
C GLN A 295 20.33 -26.72 15.31
N ASN A 296 20.35 -27.72 14.43
CA ASN A 296 20.26 -29.13 14.80
C ASN A 296 20.55 -30.01 13.57
N PRO A 297 21.53 -30.94 13.63
CA PRO A 297 21.72 -31.97 12.61
C PRO A 297 20.56 -32.99 12.59
#